data_AF-A0A928VFU1-F1
#
_entry.id   AF-A0A928VFU1-F1
#
_cell.length_a   1.000
_cell.length_b   1.000
_cell.length_c   1.000
_cell.angle_alpha   90.00
_cell.angle_beta   90.00
_cell.angle_gamma   90.00
#
_symmetry.space_group_name_H-M   'P 1'
#
loop_
_entity.id
_entity.type
_entity.pdbx_description
1 polymer ?
#
loop_
_entity_poly.entity_id
_entity_poly.type
_entity_poly.pdbx_seq_one_letter_code
_entity_poly.pdbx_strand_id
1 'polypeptide(L)'
;PDLSIEPKNDAGNGERLILFSDETPRKKIDHTFVKPLSEKHKVLIAVLSYRQAQACKKVGTPPSVDDFSEELQRFREASSGTFILVSRVDGIDLPHDTCRVMVLDELPTGASILERFQWDTLDMKNFRAAKVSNQIIQLFGRINRGRNDYGTFIINGRSLSNWLKNPRKRALLPELLRKQVELGLFFHEQRKLSDATEIADVIDSVLSRNPSWIGFYGESINEMELDNEASERTQQMEERMTQAALAEVKFISAIWDRDYATARQELEAVIQETARADEKLSGWHNLWLGMCLECEEDYESAQEEYLRAYQRLAKKVIVPRTISGGSHDATATVTAGTDFERQIDLIAGRKSPEGYQKTFQRLRTSVAGIDEQSASITQQEEAVRALGEYLGFASTRPDNEDGTGPDVFWVDEDTQKCLAFELKTGKKKKENPIYYKKDIEQGHDHLEWVRQNYPNHLCLGLIYVGLNGKRDKAANPSPEMYLCDKSVVAAIRNQLISGIEDLRAIPPTQRRSKVTEFCSELQWKLEGIASKVKVKSMQSLDVSS
;
A
#
# COMPACT_ATOMS: atom_id res chain seq x y z
N PRO A 1 15.44 -14.94 22.41
CA PRO A 1 15.79 -14.52 23.78
C PRO A 1 15.15 -13.16 24.05
N ASP A 2 14.03 -13.15 24.76
CA ASP A 2 13.10 -12.01 24.83
C ASP A 2 13.43 -11.02 25.97
N LEU A 3 14.67 -11.09 26.46
CA LEU A 3 15.22 -10.21 27.49
C LEU A 3 16.61 -9.74 27.04
N SER A 4 16.65 -8.56 26.43
CA SER A 4 17.89 -7.80 26.26
C SER A 4 18.25 -7.21 27.63
N ILE A 5 19.31 -7.71 28.25
CA ILE A 5 19.87 -7.12 29.46
C ILE A 5 20.73 -5.93 29.02
N GLU A 6 20.11 -4.75 28.96
CA GLU A 6 20.84 -3.49 28.84
C GLU A 6 20.94 -2.82 30.21
N PRO A 7 22.13 -2.32 30.62
CA PRO A 7 22.28 -1.66 31.91
C PRO A 7 21.47 -0.36 31.95
N LYS A 8 20.80 -0.10 33.08
CA LYS A 8 20.15 1.17 33.37
C LYS A 8 21.21 2.27 33.45
N ASN A 9 21.10 3.28 32.57
CA ASN A 9 21.79 4.56 32.55
C ASN A 9 23.10 4.62 33.36
N ASP A 10 24.19 4.20 32.74
CA ASP A 10 25.53 4.56 33.19
C ASP A 10 26.00 5.74 32.33
N ALA A 11 26.60 6.76 32.94
CA ALA A 11 26.90 8.06 32.33
C ALA A 11 27.91 8.01 31.16
N GLY A 12 28.34 6.81 30.74
CA GLY A 12 29.09 6.56 29.51
C GLY A 12 28.17 6.14 28.37
N ASN A 13 27.33 7.04 27.85
CA ASN A 13 26.59 6.79 26.61
C ASN A 13 27.23 7.57 25.46
N GLY A 14 28.52 7.33 25.18
CA GLY A 14 29.21 7.92 24.04
C GLY A 14 29.06 9.44 23.99
N GLU A 15 29.63 10.16 24.96
CA GLU A 15 29.36 11.60 25.20
C GLU A 15 29.75 12.45 23.97
N ARG A 16 28.80 13.23 23.43
CA ARG A 16 29.05 14.10 22.27
C ARG A 16 28.60 15.52 22.57
N LEU A 17 29.54 16.45 22.57
CA LEU A 17 29.20 17.87 22.44
C LEU A 17 29.05 18.18 20.95
N ILE A 18 27.91 18.74 20.54
CA ILE A 18 27.65 19.12 19.15
C ILE A 18 27.54 20.65 19.08
N LEU A 19 28.44 21.29 18.36
CA LEU A 19 28.50 22.74 18.22
C LEU A 19 28.16 23.15 16.79
N PHE A 20 27.34 24.18 16.65
CA PHE A 20 26.86 24.69 15.37
C PHE A 20 27.59 25.99 15.01
N SER A 21 28.30 26.02 13.87
CA SER A 21 29.04 27.20 13.45
C SER A 21 28.11 28.37 13.11
N ASP A 22 26.89 28.10 12.63
CA ASP A 22 25.91 29.10 12.21
C ASP A 22 25.20 29.81 13.36
N GLU A 23 25.32 29.29 14.59
CA GLU A 23 24.91 29.95 15.83
C GLU A 23 25.98 30.94 16.36
N THR A 24 27.20 30.87 15.83
CA THR A 24 28.27 31.83 16.19
C THR A 24 28.13 33.13 15.40
N PRO A 25 28.61 34.28 15.91
CA PRO A 25 28.54 35.55 15.19
C PRO A 25 29.21 35.54 13.80
N ARG A 26 30.31 34.77 13.65
CA ARG A 26 31.00 34.60 12.36
C ARG A 26 30.28 33.66 11.39
N LYS A 27 29.33 32.85 11.88
CA LYS A 27 28.54 31.87 11.11
C LYS A 27 29.37 30.85 10.32
N LYS A 28 30.65 30.71 10.67
CA LYS A 28 31.61 29.85 9.98
C LYS A 28 32.82 29.61 10.87
N ILE A 29 33.26 28.36 10.89
CA ILE A 29 34.55 27.94 11.42
C ILE A 29 35.50 27.77 10.24
N ASP A 30 36.64 28.46 10.32
CA ASP A 30 37.62 28.53 9.26
C ASP A 30 39.01 28.12 9.75
N HIS A 31 40.01 28.25 8.89
CA HIS A 31 41.40 27.94 9.22
C HIS A 31 41.96 28.66 10.44
N THR A 32 41.46 29.85 10.79
CA THR A 32 41.94 30.61 11.96
C THR A 32 41.51 29.98 13.27
N PHE A 33 40.38 29.26 13.26
CA PHE A 33 39.91 28.48 14.40
C PHE A 33 40.53 27.08 14.43
N VAL A 34 40.55 26.38 13.28
CA VAL A 34 40.96 24.98 13.26
C VAL A 34 42.47 24.81 13.48
N LYS A 35 43.29 25.74 12.98
CA LYS A 35 44.76 25.60 13.07
C LYS A 35 45.26 25.58 14.53
N PRO A 36 44.94 26.56 15.41
CA PRO A 36 45.32 26.49 16.81
C PRO A 36 44.76 25.26 17.54
N LEU A 37 43.55 24.84 17.19
CA LEU A 37 42.94 23.64 17.76
C LEU A 37 43.72 22.37 17.38
N SER A 38 44.16 22.28 16.13
CA SER A 38 44.95 21.15 15.61
C SER A 38 46.39 21.08 16.13
N GLU A 39 46.91 22.17 16.70
CA GLU A 39 48.22 22.16 17.36
C GLU A 39 48.15 21.46 18.73
N LYS A 40 47.01 21.56 19.41
CA LYS A 40 46.73 20.90 20.71
C LYS A 40 46.13 19.51 20.57
N HIS A 41 45.24 19.31 19.60
CA HIS A 41 44.41 18.10 19.47
C HIS A 41 44.48 17.51 18.07
N LYS A 42 44.08 16.25 17.95
CA LYS A 42 43.79 15.63 16.65
C LYS A 42 42.40 16.04 16.18
N VAL A 43 42.35 16.64 14.99
CA VAL A 43 41.12 17.15 14.36
C VAL A 43 40.88 16.43 13.04
N LEU A 44 39.74 15.74 12.94
CA LEU A 44 39.25 15.16 11.70
C LEU A 44 38.33 16.15 10.98
N ILE A 45 38.64 16.53 9.76
CA ILE A 45 37.77 17.37 8.92
C ILE A 45 37.15 16.50 7.83
N ALA A 46 35.83 16.33 7.86
CA ALA A 46 35.11 15.61 6.81
C ALA A 46 34.51 16.59 5.79
N VAL A 47 34.89 16.42 4.53
CA VAL A 47 34.44 17.21 3.38
C VAL A 47 33.89 16.29 2.28
N LEU A 48 33.01 16.78 1.41
CA LEU A 48 32.32 15.91 0.44
C LEU A 48 33.14 15.67 -0.83
N SER A 49 34.03 16.59 -1.18
CA SER A 49 34.80 16.54 -2.42
C SER A 49 36.17 17.18 -2.27
N TYR A 50 37.12 16.76 -3.12
CA TYR A 50 38.44 17.39 -3.22
C TYR A 50 38.34 18.89 -3.56
N ARG A 51 37.30 19.31 -4.29
CA ARG A 51 37.03 20.73 -4.56
C ARG A 51 36.73 21.50 -3.26
N GLN A 52 35.89 20.95 -2.39
CA GLN A 52 35.59 21.56 -1.09
C GLN A 52 36.81 21.53 -0.16
N ALA A 53 37.62 20.47 -0.21
CA ALA A 53 38.87 20.37 0.55
C ALA A 53 39.84 21.54 0.29
N GLN A 54 39.75 22.23 -0.85
CA GLN A 54 40.55 23.42 -1.14
C GLN A 54 40.33 24.55 -0.12
N ALA A 55 39.13 24.65 0.48
CA ALA A 55 38.86 25.62 1.54
C ALA A 55 39.68 25.34 2.81
N CYS A 56 40.11 24.09 2.99
CA CYS A 56 40.91 23.63 4.13
C CYS A 56 42.42 23.64 3.85
N LYS A 57 42.88 24.09 2.67
CA LYS A 57 44.30 24.05 2.24
C LYS A 57 45.28 24.72 3.22
N LYS A 58 44.78 25.71 3.99
CA LYS A 58 45.58 26.41 5.02
C LYS A 58 45.76 25.61 6.33
N VAL A 59 45.00 24.53 6.50
CA VAL A 59 44.99 23.67 7.68
C VAL A 59 45.57 22.29 7.36
N GLY A 60 45.39 21.80 6.14
CA GLY A 60 45.99 20.56 5.66
C GLY A 60 45.62 20.28 4.21
N THR A 61 46.11 19.16 3.69
CA THR A 61 45.71 18.60 2.39
C THR A 61 45.14 17.21 2.60
N PRO A 62 44.08 16.82 1.87
CA PRO A 62 43.61 15.44 1.93
C PRO A 62 44.67 14.50 1.33
N PRO A 63 44.86 13.29 1.89
CA PRO A 63 45.75 12.28 1.32
C PRO A 63 45.38 11.96 -0.12
N SER A 64 46.40 11.58 -0.90
CA SER A 64 46.20 10.89 -2.17
C SER A 64 45.61 9.49 -1.93
N VAL A 65 45.08 8.84 -2.97
CA VAL A 65 44.57 7.46 -2.84
C VAL A 65 45.69 6.49 -2.48
N ASP A 66 46.87 6.69 -3.07
CA ASP A 66 48.03 5.80 -2.89
C ASP A 66 48.64 5.95 -1.49
N ASP A 67 48.67 7.18 -0.95
CA ASP A 67 49.28 7.49 0.36
C ASP A 67 48.27 7.38 1.53
N PHE A 68 47.00 7.06 1.24
CA PHE A 68 45.90 7.14 2.20
C PHE A 68 46.18 6.37 3.50
N SER A 69 46.61 5.11 3.37
CA SER A 69 46.83 4.23 4.52
C SER A 69 48.01 4.69 5.37
N GLU A 70 49.07 5.20 4.73
CA GLU A 70 50.25 5.68 5.42
C GLU A 70 49.97 6.99 6.16
N GLU A 71 49.32 7.95 5.51
CA GLU A 71 48.93 9.21 6.15
C GLU A 71 47.94 9.00 7.29
N LEU A 72 46.99 8.07 7.15
CA LEU A 72 46.07 7.71 8.22
C LEU A 72 46.81 7.13 9.43
N GLN A 73 47.79 6.26 9.19
CA GLN A 73 48.59 5.67 10.27
C GLN A 73 49.45 6.73 10.98
N ARG A 74 50.08 7.63 10.22
CA ARG A 74 50.81 8.79 10.77
C ARG A 74 49.90 9.67 11.64
N PHE A 75 48.66 9.90 11.21
CA PHE A 75 47.69 10.65 12.00
C PHE A 75 47.28 9.92 13.30
N ARG A 76 47.14 8.59 13.26
CA ARG A 76 46.84 7.78 14.46
C ARG A 76 47.93 7.91 15.53
N GLU A 77 49.18 7.86 15.09
CA GLU A 77 50.37 7.90 15.95
C GLU A 77 50.73 9.31 16.44
N ALA A 78 50.26 10.36 15.74
CA ALA A 78 50.49 11.73 16.14
C ALA A 78 49.79 12.10 17.46
N SER A 79 50.38 13.05 18.19
CA SER A 79 49.77 13.65 19.40
C SER A 79 48.71 14.68 19.05
N SER A 80 48.92 15.44 17.97
CA SER A 80 48.04 16.47 17.46
C SER A 80 48.18 16.59 15.94
N GLY A 81 47.22 17.24 15.29
CA GLY A 81 47.26 17.47 13.85
C GLY A 81 45.89 17.46 13.21
N THR A 82 45.87 17.64 11.89
CA THR A 82 44.64 17.62 11.09
C THR A 82 44.68 16.47 10.11
N PHE A 83 43.58 15.74 10.00
CA PHE A 83 43.35 14.79 8.91
C PHE A 83 42.12 15.21 8.11
N ILE A 84 42.26 15.40 6.81
CA ILE A 84 41.16 15.81 5.93
C ILE A 84 40.65 14.59 5.20
N LEU A 85 39.39 14.24 5.44
CA LEU A 85 38.73 13.10 4.86
C LEU A 85 37.72 13.56 3.80
N VAL A 86 38.01 13.25 2.55
CA VAL A 86 37.11 13.44 1.41
C VAL A 86 36.19 12.22 1.27
N SER A 87 34.92 12.40 0.90
CA SER A 87 33.91 11.33 0.88
C SER A 87 34.34 9.99 0.24
N ARG A 88 33.77 8.90 0.79
CA ARG A 88 33.97 7.46 0.46
C ARG A 88 35.34 6.86 0.77
N VAL A 89 35.68 6.86 2.05
CA VAL A 89 36.37 5.70 2.62
C VAL A 89 35.43 5.09 3.64
N ASP A 90 34.79 3.99 3.25
CA ASP A 90 34.02 3.14 4.14
C ASP A 90 35.01 2.44 5.09
N GLY A 91 34.68 2.38 6.37
CA GLY A 91 35.44 1.59 7.35
C GLY A 91 36.54 2.31 8.14
N ILE A 92 36.76 3.63 7.98
CA ILE A 92 37.68 4.34 8.87
C ILE A 92 37.06 4.47 10.25
N ASP A 93 37.81 3.98 11.23
CA ASP A 93 37.54 4.12 12.64
C ASP A 93 38.67 4.86 13.33
N LEU A 94 38.33 5.89 14.11
CA LEU A 94 39.26 6.69 14.90
C LEU A 94 38.70 6.87 16.33
N PRO A 95 38.47 5.79 17.09
CA PRO A 95 37.86 5.86 18.42
C PRO A 95 38.89 6.29 19.45
N HIS A 96 38.41 6.66 20.64
CA HIS A 96 39.26 6.99 21.78
C HIS A 96 40.27 8.09 21.48
N ASP A 97 41.51 7.91 21.92
CA ASP A 97 42.58 8.90 21.79
C ASP A 97 43.11 9.00 20.34
N THR A 98 42.51 8.24 19.42
CA THR A 98 42.82 8.36 17.99
C THR A 98 42.31 9.68 17.43
N CYS A 99 41.08 10.09 17.77
CA CYS A 99 40.55 11.40 17.40
C CYS A 99 39.35 11.74 18.28
N ARG A 100 39.34 12.96 18.84
CA ARG A 100 38.25 13.42 19.73
C ARG A 100 37.50 14.63 19.18
N VAL A 101 38.00 15.25 18.12
CA VAL A 101 37.39 16.44 17.50
C VAL A 101 37.10 16.16 16.04
N MET A 102 35.85 16.37 15.61
CA MET A 102 35.45 16.23 14.21
C MET A 102 34.74 17.49 13.70
N VAL A 103 35.21 18.03 12.59
CA VAL A 103 34.57 19.11 11.84
C VAL A 103 33.81 18.51 10.65
N LEU A 104 32.51 18.78 10.59
CA LEU A 104 31.59 18.34 9.54
C LEU A 104 31.25 19.54 8.65
N ASP A 105 31.87 19.59 7.46
CA ASP A 105 31.81 20.79 6.61
C ASP A 105 30.53 20.89 5.77
N GLU A 106 29.83 19.78 5.53
CA GLU A 106 28.56 19.79 4.81
C GLU A 106 27.77 18.49 5.04
N LEU A 107 26.48 18.50 4.66
CA LEU A 107 25.63 17.30 4.69
C LEU A 107 26.24 16.22 3.78
N PRO A 108 26.43 14.96 4.23
CA PRO A 108 26.88 13.89 3.36
C PRO A 108 26.08 13.84 2.05
N THR A 109 26.78 13.98 0.93
CA THR A 109 26.24 13.77 -0.41
C THR A 109 26.97 12.59 -1.02
N GLY A 110 26.26 11.47 -1.11
CA GLY A 110 26.76 10.22 -1.65
C GLY A 110 25.56 9.47 -2.14
N ALA A 111 25.36 9.49 -3.45
CA ALA A 111 24.22 8.89 -4.10
C ALA A 111 24.71 8.23 -5.38
N SER A 112 24.38 6.96 -5.55
CA SER A 112 24.39 6.28 -6.84
C SER A 112 23.52 7.03 -7.85
N ILE A 113 23.70 6.73 -9.13
CA ILE A 113 22.88 7.32 -10.20
C ILE A 113 21.40 6.98 -9.97
N LEU A 114 21.11 5.76 -9.49
CA LEU A 114 19.76 5.33 -9.14
C LEU A 114 19.18 6.15 -7.98
N GLU A 115 19.94 6.36 -6.91
CA GLU A 115 19.48 7.18 -5.77
C GLU A 115 19.22 8.63 -6.19
N ARG A 116 20.09 9.22 -7.04
CA ARG A 116 19.84 10.57 -7.59
C ARG A 116 18.55 10.60 -8.41
N PHE A 117 18.30 9.59 -9.22
CA PHE A 117 17.06 9.49 -9.97
C PHE A 117 15.85 9.40 -9.04
N GLN A 118 15.88 8.54 -8.02
CA GLN A 118 14.83 8.39 -7.02
C GLN A 118 14.57 9.70 -6.24
N TRP A 119 15.62 10.43 -5.89
CA TRP A 119 15.51 11.66 -5.10
C TRP A 119 15.10 12.86 -5.93
N ASP A 120 15.85 13.16 -6.98
CA ASP A 120 15.73 14.40 -7.74
C ASP A 120 14.64 14.30 -8.81
N THR A 121 14.51 13.12 -9.43
CA THR A 121 13.43 12.86 -10.37
C THR A 121 12.19 12.41 -9.63
N LEU A 122 12.17 11.28 -8.93
CA LEU A 122 10.92 10.72 -8.37
C LEU A 122 10.38 11.42 -7.11
N ASP A 123 11.13 12.36 -6.53
CA ASP A 123 10.75 13.13 -5.33
C ASP A 123 10.51 12.25 -4.09
N MET A 124 11.27 11.16 -3.94
CA MET A 124 11.20 10.25 -2.78
C MET A 124 11.88 10.85 -1.54
N LYS A 125 11.26 11.89 -0.94
CA LYS A 125 11.85 12.68 0.15
C LYS A 125 12.02 11.90 1.44
N ASN A 126 11.07 11.02 1.81
CA ASN A 126 11.15 10.28 3.07
C ASN A 126 12.23 9.20 2.96
N PHE A 127 12.25 8.44 1.86
CA PHE A 127 13.36 7.55 1.54
C PHE A 127 14.74 8.24 1.58
N ARG A 128 14.86 9.42 0.96
CA ARG A 128 16.09 10.23 1.02
C ARG A 128 16.44 10.62 2.46
N ALA A 129 15.47 11.07 3.25
CA ALA A 129 15.70 11.51 4.62
C ALA A 129 16.21 10.34 5.50
N ALA A 130 15.62 9.16 5.37
CA ALA A 130 16.06 7.95 6.08
C ALA A 130 17.51 7.56 5.71
N LYS A 131 17.84 7.56 4.41
CA LYS A 131 19.21 7.28 3.94
C LYS A 131 20.23 8.30 4.47
N VAL A 132 19.90 9.59 4.41
CA VAL A 132 20.76 10.65 4.93
C VAL A 132 20.91 10.53 6.45
N SER A 133 19.85 10.15 7.18
CA SER A 133 19.91 9.88 8.62
C SER A 133 20.96 8.81 8.93
N ASN A 134 20.91 7.67 8.23
CA ASN A 134 21.89 6.59 8.39
C ASN A 134 23.32 7.04 8.11
N GLN A 135 23.54 7.85 7.08
CA GLN A 135 24.86 8.43 6.78
C GLN A 135 25.34 9.37 7.90
N ILE A 136 24.45 10.19 8.46
CA ILE A 136 24.76 11.05 9.61
C ILE A 136 25.14 10.19 10.82
N ILE A 137 24.35 9.17 11.17
CA ILE A 137 24.63 8.27 12.30
C ILE A 137 26.01 7.62 12.14
N GLN A 138 26.34 7.15 10.94
CA GLN A 138 27.65 6.59 10.63
C GLN A 138 28.78 7.62 10.76
N LEU A 139 28.58 8.87 10.33
CA LEU A 139 29.56 9.95 10.50
C LEU A 139 29.85 10.23 11.97
N PHE A 140 28.81 10.33 12.80
CA PHE A 140 28.96 10.51 14.25
C PHE A 140 29.61 9.30 14.94
N GLY A 141 29.48 8.10 14.36
CA GLY A 141 30.16 6.88 14.82
C GLY A 141 31.64 6.77 14.46
N ARG A 142 32.23 7.71 13.69
CA ARG A 142 33.64 7.59 13.24
C ARG A 142 34.67 7.88 14.32
N ILE A 143 34.37 8.81 15.23
CA ILE A 143 35.27 9.20 16.33
C ILE A 143 34.73 8.80 17.71
N ASN A 144 33.55 8.20 17.76
CA ASN A 144 32.89 7.89 19.02
C ASN A 144 32.08 6.57 18.89
N ARG A 145 32.74 5.44 19.22
CA ARG A 145 32.20 4.07 19.02
C ARG A 145 31.76 3.35 20.29
N GLY A 146 32.30 3.75 21.43
CA GLY A 146 32.10 3.05 22.70
C GLY A 146 31.25 3.86 23.68
N ARG A 147 30.67 3.16 24.66
CA ARG A 147 30.02 3.76 25.82
C ARG A 147 30.94 4.75 26.56
N ASN A 148 32.19 4.37 26.76
CA ASN A 148 33.20 5.18 27.45
C ASN A 148 33.90 6.21 26.54
N ASP A 149 33.41 6.39 25.32
CA ASP A 149 34.05 7.23 24.31
C ASP A 149 33.39 8.62 24.31
N TYR A 150 34.19 9.67 24.10
CA TYR A 150 33.72 11.06 24.16
C TYR A 150 34.38 11.91 23.09
N GLY A 151 33.72 12.98 22.67
CA GLY A 151 34.30 13.90 21.71
C GLY A 151 33.42 15.09 21.39
N THR A 152 33.97 16.01 20.61
CA THR A 152 33.29 17.22 20.16
C THR A 152 33.13 17.22 18.64
N PHE A 153 31.91 17.49 18.20
CA PHE A 153 31.53 17.63 16.81
C PHE A 153 31.24 19.09 16.50
N ILE A 154 31.79 19.57 15.40
CA ILE A 154 31.61 20.93 14.93
C ILE A 154 30.87 20.87 13.59
N ILE A 155 29.60 21.27 13.59
CA ILE A 155 28.77 21.36 12.41
C ILE A 155 29.07 22.69 11.73
N ASN A 156 29.94 22.67 10.72
CA ASN A 156 30.32 23.86 9.96
C ASN A 156 29.40 24.11 8.76
N GLY A 157 28.88 23.03 8.17
CA GLY A 157 28.05 23.08 6.98
C GLY A 157 26.61 23.53 7.23
N ARG A 158 26.15 24.48 6.41
CA ARG A 158 24.80 25.04 6.56
C ARG A 158 23.70 24.02 6.28
N SER A 159 23.87 23.13 5.30
CA SER A 159 22.81 22.16 4.97
C SER A 159 22.71 21.07 6.04
N LEU A 160 23.84 20.64 6.61
CA LEU A 160 23.85 19.72 7.76
C LEU A 160 23.23 20.37 9.00
N SER A 161 23.60 21.61 9.32
CA SER A 161 23.00 22.36 10.43
C SER A 161 21.47 22.46 10.28
N ASN A 162 21.00 22.89 9.11
CA ASN A 162 19.56 22.96 8.80
C ASN A 162 18.86 21.59 8.88
N TRP A 163 19.56 20.51 8.51
CA TRP A 163 19.02 19.15 8.60
C TRP A 163 18.83 18.74 10.07
N LEU A 164 19.85 18.92 10.91
CA LEU A 164 19.83 18.56 12.34
C LEU A 164 18.85 19.41 13.15
N LYS A 165 18.67 20.69 12.77
CA LYS A 165 17.71 21.59 13.42
C LYS A 165 16.25 21.29 13.06
N ASN A 166 15.99 20.60 11.94
CA ASN A 166 14.62 20.26 11.52
C ASN A 166 14.03 19.13 12.40
N PRO A 167 12.93 19.38 13.15
CA PRO A 167 12.40 18.38 14.08
C PRO A 167 11.98 17.06 13.41
N ARG A 168 11.35 17.12 12.24
CA ARG A 168 10.89 15.91 11.52
C ARG A 168 12.03 15.04 11.03
N LYS A 169 13.16 15.65 10.64
CA LYS A 169 14.36 14.93 10.20
C LYS A 169 15.15 14.41 11.39
N ARG A 170 15.31 15.25 12.42
CA ARG A 170 15.97 14.87 13.67
C ARG A 170 15.29 13.68 14.33
N ALA A 171 13.98 13.54 14.23
CA ALA A 171 13.24 12.39 14.72
C ALA A 171 13.72 11.03 14.15
N LEU A 172 14.35 11.02 12.97
CA LEU A 172 14.94 9.82 12.34
C LEU A 172 16.28 9.41 12.96
N LEU A 173 16.82 10.17 13.91
CA LEU A 173 18.06 9.85 14.60
C LEU A 173 17.77 9.07 15.89
N PRO A 174 18.71 8.22 16.36
CA PRO A 174 18.61 7.56 17.65
C PRO A 174 18.39 8.57 18.78
N GLU A 175 17.60 8.18 19.79
CA GLU A 175 17.20 9.04 20.92
C GLU A 175 18.37 9.83 21.51
N LEU A 176 19.46 9.14 21.84
CA LEU A 176 20.67 9.75 22.40
C LEU A 176 21.25 10.84 21.49
N LEU A 177 21.33 10.61 20.19
CA LEU A 177 21.88 11.60 19.25
C LEU A 177 20.93 12.80 19.09
N ARG A 178 19.61 12.60 19.19
CA ARG A 178 18.63 13.68 19.23
C ARG A 178 18.86 14.58 20.45
N LYS A 179 19.01 13.98 21.63
CA LYS A 179 19.31 14.69 22.87
C LYS A 179 20.64 15.45 22.81
N GLN A 180 21.68 14.83 22.24
CA GLN A 180 22.98 15.47 22.04
C GLN A 180 22.91 16.70 21.11
N VAL A 181 22.10 16.62 20.05
CA VAL A 181 21.85 17.77 19.15
C VAL A 181 21.13 18.89 19.89
N GLU A 182 20.09 18.57 20.66
CA GLU A 182 19.31 19.55 21.43
C GLU A 182 20.12 20.19 22.55
N LEU A 183 20.92 19.40 23.26
CA LEU A 183 21.88 19.91 24.24
C LEU A 183 22.85 20.90 23.60
N GLY A 184 23.37 20.59 22.41
CA GLY A 184 24.22 21.48 21.65
C GLY A 184 23.57 22.83 21.34
N LEU A 185 22.32 22.81 20.86
CA LEU A 185 21.54 24.02 20.57
C LEU A 185 21.26 24.84 21.84
N PHE A 186 20.82 24.18 22.91
CA PHE A 186 20.59 24.80 24.21
C PHE A 186 21.87 25.45 24.78
N PHE A 187 23.01 24.80 24.59
CA PHE A 187 24.30 25.31 25.03
C PHE A 187 24.67 26.62 24.33
N HIS A 188 24.38 26.75 23.03
CA HIS A 188 24.55 28.01 22.28
C HIS A 188 23.65 29.13 22.83
N GLU A 189 22.39 28.81 23.13
CA GLU A 189 21.42 29.78 23.68
C GLU A 189 21.84 30.30 25.07
N GLN A 190 22.30 29.41 25.95
CA GLN A 190 22.68 29.79 27.32
C GLN A 190 24.01 30.52 27.41
N ARG A 191 25.05 30.02 26.70
CA ARG A 191 26.42 30.54 26.83
C ARG A 191 26.70 31.72 25.91
N LYS A 192 25.85 31.99 24.91
CA LYS A 192 26.06 33.03 23.89
C LYS A 192 27.48 32.98 23.32
N LEU A 193 27.93 31.78 22.93
CA LEU A 193 29.28 31.54 22.41
C LEU A 193 29.58 32.51 21.27
N SER A 194 30.38 33.53 21.57
CA SER A 194 30.50 34.74 20.76
C SER A 194 31.84 34.80 20.03
N ASP A 195 32.86 34.09 20.52
CA ASP A 195 34.17 34.03 19.90
C ASP A 195 34.76 32.61 19.78
N ALA A 196 35.82 32.52 18.98
CA ALA A 196 36.57 31.29 18.70
C ALA A 196 37.28 30.71 19.95
N THR A 197 37.62 31.56 20.91
CA THR A 197 38.37 31.19 22.11
C THR A 197 37.45 30.48 23.09
N GLU A 198 36.25 31.01 23.31
CA GLU A 198 35.20 30.41 24.15
C GLU A 198 34.84 29.00 23.67
N ILE A 199 34.72 28.83 22.34
CA ILE A 199 34.45 27.52 21.74
C ILE A 199 35.63 26.55 21.99
N ALA A 200 36.87 27.03 21.86
CA ALA A 200 38.06 26.23 22.12
C ALA A 200 38.17 25.83 23.61
N ASP A 201 37.85 26.73 24.53
CA ASP A 201 37.86 26.47 25.97
C ASP A 201 36.80 25.43 26.37
N VAL A 202 35.63 25.50 25.74
CA VAL A 202 34.58 24.48 25.92
C VAL A 202 35.06 23.13 25.40
N ILE A 203 35.69 23.09 24.23
CA ILE A 203 36.29 21.84 23.71
C ILE A 203 37.32 21.30 24.69
N ASP A 204 38.25 22.14 25.17
CA ASP A 204 39.26 21.76 26.14
C ASP A 204 38.63 21.21 27.45
N SER A 205 37.51 21.78 27.91
CA SER A 205 36.75 21.29 29.07
C SER A 205 36.16 19.90 28.87
N VAL A 206 35.58 19.63 27.68
CA VAL A 206 35.09 18.29 27.32
C VAL A 206 36.24 17.29 27.27
N LEU A 207 37.32 17.66 26.58
CA LEU A 207 38.44 16.76 26.32
C LEU A 207 39.24 16.43 27.58
N SER A 208 39.33 17.37 28.52
CA SER A 208 39.96 17.19 29.83
C SER A 208 39.08 16.47 30.87
N ARG A 209 37.90 15.97 30.47
CA ARG A 209 36.96 15.28 31.38
C ARG A 209 36.57 16.13 32.59
N ASN A 210 36.31 17.42 32.39
CA ASN A 210 35.95 18.31 33.50
C ASN A 210 34.73 17.75 34.28
N PRO A 211 34.82 17.52 35.61
CA PRO A 211 33.72 16.94 36.39
C PRO A 211 32.41 17.72 36.31
N SER A 212 32.47 19.05 36.23
CA SER A 212 31.29 19.89 36.08
C SER A 212 30.62 19.71 34.72
N TRP A 213 31.40 19.52 33.65
CA TRP A 213 30.86 19.20 32.32
C TRP A 213 30.17 17.83 32.33
N ILE A 214 30.80 16.82 32.91
CA ILE A 214 30.27 15.46 32.97
C ILE A 214 28.93 15.44 33.72
N GLY A 215 28.87 16.11 34.87
CA GLY A 215 27.64 16.25 35.65
C GLY A 215 26.54 16.93 34.85
N PHE A 216 26.84 18.11 34.28
CA PHE A 216 25.90 18.86 33.45
C PHE A 216 25.38 18.05 32.25
N TYR A 217 26.27 17.37 31.52
CA TYR A 217 25.90 16.54 30.38
C TYR A 217 24.99 15.40 30.81
N GLY A 218 25.36 14.66 31.86
CA GLY A 218 24.58 13.54 32.38
C GLY A 218 23.18 13.95 32.84
N GLU A 219 23.08 15.03 33.62
CA GLU A 219 21.80 15.59 34.08
C GLU A 219 20.95 16.02 32.89
N SER A 220 21.52 16.80 31.97
CA SER A 220 20.78 17.28 30.79
C SER A 220 20.25 16.16 29.90
N ILE A 221 21.03 15.11 29.64
CA ILE A 221 20.58 13.98 28.81
C ILE A 221 19.51 13.13 29.51
N ASN A 222 19.60 12.99 30.84
CA ASN A 222 18.64 12.22 31.62
C ASN A 222 17.30 12.94 31.80
N GLU A 223 17.32 14.25 32.00
CA GLU A 223 16.13 15.07 32.23
C GLU A 223 15.44 15.52 30.93
N MET A 224 16.14 15.47 29.80
CA MET A 224 15.56 15.87 28.51
C MET A 224 14.48 14.88 28.06
N GLU A 225 13.24 15.35 28.08
CA GLU A 225 12.11 14.65 27.50
C GLU A 225 12.00 14.99 26.01
N LEU A 226 11.94 13.95 25.18
CA LEU A 226 11.64 14.10 23.76
C LEU A 226 10.13 13.92 23.54
N ASP A 227 9.63 14.45 22.44
CA ASP A 227 8.26 14.20 21.99
C ASP A 227 8.05 12.69 21.73
N ASN A 228 7.32 12.05 22.64
CA ASN A 228 7.04 10.61 22.60
C ASN A 228 6.15 10.25 21.40
N GLU A 229 5.15 11.07 21.07
CA GLU A 229 4.24 10.80 19.94
C GLU A 229 5.00 10.87 18.60
N ALA A 230 5.86 11.88 18.43
CA ALA A 230 6.71 11.98 17.25
C ALA A 230 7.70 10.82 17.14
N SER A 231 8.21 10.32 18.27
CA SER A 231 9.12 9.18 18.32
C SER A 231 8.43 7.88 17.92
N GLU A 232 7.27 7.58 18.49
CA GLU A 232 6.48 6.38 18.17
C GLU A 232 6.07 6.36 16.68
N ARG A 233 5.58 7.50 16.17
CA ARG A 233 5.23 7.62 14.76
C ARG A 233 6.42 7.35 13.84
N THR A 234 7.60 7.87 14.22
CA THR A 234 8.81 7.69 13.42
C THR A 234 9.27 6.24 13.43
N GLN A 235 9.22 5.57 14.60
CA GLN A 235 9.55 4.16 14.73
C GLN A 235 8.63 3.28 13.87
N GLN A 236 7.32 3.49 13.90
CA GLN A 236 6.38 2.75 13.05
C GLN A 236 6.67 2.96 11.56
N MET A 237 7.04 4.18 11.16
CA MET A 237 7.43 4.46 9.78
C MET A 237 8.73 3.75 9.41
N GLU A 238 9.72 3.73 10.30
CA GLU A 238 11.00 3.06 10.10
C GLU A 238 10.85 1.54 9.99
N GLU A 239 10.00 0.93 10.82
CA GLU A 239 9.68 -0.50 10.74
C GLU A 239 9.09 -0.86 9.37
N ARG A 240 8.12 -0.09 8.88
CA ARG A 240 7.56 -0.27 7.53
C ARG A 240 8.60 -0.11 6.42
N MET A 241 9.44 0.93 6.52
CA MET A 241 10.53 1.17 5.55
C MET A 241 11.58 0.05 5.57
N THR A 242 11.83 -0.54 6.74
CA THR A 242 12.74 -1.68 6.89
C THR A 242 12.17 -2.93 6.22
N GLN A 243 10.88 -3.22 6.42
CA GLN A 243 10.21 -4.32 5.74
C GLN A 243 10.20 -4.13 4.22
N ALA A 244 9.94 -2.90 3.76
CA ALA A 244 10.03 -2.55 2.34
C ALA A 244 11.44 -2.85 1.79
N ALA A 245 12.50 -2.41 2.47
CA ALA A 245 13.88 -2.67 2.05
C ALA A 245 14.23 -4.18 2.03
N LEU A 246 13.77 -4.95 3.01
CA LEU A 246 13.96 -6.41 3.03
C LEU A 246 13.25 -7.08 1.85
N ALA A 247 12.01 -6.67 1.55
CA ALA A 247 11.28 -7.15 0.39
C ALA A 247 11.98 -6.77 -0.93
N GLU A 248 12.54 -5.55 -1.05
CA GLU A 248 13.33 -5.17 -2.24
C GLU A 248 14.53 -6.09 -2.46
N VAL A 249 15.27 -6.43 -1.40
CA VAL A 249 16.45 -7.32 -1.50
C VAL A 249 16.04 -8.71 -2.01
N LYS A 250 14.96 -9.26 -1.45
CA LYS A 250 14.44 -10.57 -1.88
C LYS A 250 13.87 -10.51 -3.30
N PHE A 251 13.16 -9.44 -3.63
CA PHE A 251 12.67 -9.16 -4.98
C PHE A 251 13.81 -9.17 -5.99
N ILE A 252 14.88 -8.39 -5.76
CA ILE A 252 16.03 -8.32 -6.66
C ILE A 252 16.72 -9.68 -6.78
N SER A 253 16.80 -10.45 -5.69
CA SER A 253 17.34 -11.81 -5.70
C SER A 253 16.50 -12.75 -6.58
N ALA A 254 15.18 -12.72 -6.46
CA ALA A 254 14.27 -13.54 -7.27
C ALA A 254 14.28 -13.11 -8.76
N ILE A 255 14.31 -11.80 -9.04
CA ILE A 255 14.46 -11.28 -10.41
C ILE A 255 15.76 -11.74 -11.06
N TRP A 256 16.86 -11.84 -10.30
CA TRP A 256 18.14 -12.33 -10.81
C TRP A 256 18.01 -13.74 -11.39
N ASP A 257 17.20 -14.59 -10.75
CA ASP A 257 16.90 -15.96 -11.18
C ASP A 257 15.73 -16.05 -12.17
N ARG A 258 15.17 -14.90 -12.60
CA ARG A 258 13.96 -14.79 -13.44
C ARG A 258 12.72 -15.43 -12.82
N ASP A 259 12.70 -15.59 -11.50
CA ASP A 259 11.52 -16.01 -10.76
C ASP A 259 10.62 -14.80 -10.49
N TYR A 260 9.91 -14.38 -11.54
CA TYR A 260 9.03 -13.21 -11.50
C TYR A 260 7.86 -13.38 -10.52
N ALA A 261 7.35 -14.60 -10.36
CA ALA A 261 6.25 -14.90 -9.45
C ALA A 261 6.66 -14.72 -7.99
N THR A 262 7.81 -15.28 -7.57
CA THR A 262 8.33 -15.09 -6.21
C THR A 262 8.71 -13.62 -5.98
N ALA A 263 9.35 -12.97 -6.96
CA ALA A 263 9.67 -11.55 -6.87
C ALA A 263 8.42 -10.71 -6.61
N ARG A 264 7.37 -10.90 -7.42
CA ARG A 264 6.08 -10.22 -7.26
C ARG A 264 5.47 -10.43 -5.88
N GLN A 265 5.44 -11.67 -5.39
CA GLN A 265 4.87 -12.00 -4.08
C GLN A 265 5.57 -11.27 -2.92
N GLU A 266 6.90 -11.15 -2.96
CA GLU A 266 7.66 -10.45 -1.91
C GLU A 266 7.31 -8.96 -1.84
N LEU A 267 7.10 -8.28 -2.98
CA LEU A 267 6.68 -6.89 -3.00
C LEU A 267 5.18 -6.72 -2.68
N GLU A 268 4.30 -7.57 -3.21
CA GLU A 268 2.85 -7.54 -2.92
C GLU A 268 2.57 -7.68 -1.42
N ALA A 269 3.34 -8.52 -0.71
CA ALA A 269 3.20 -8.73 0.73
C ALA A 269 3.37 -7.44 1.56
N VAL A 270 4.13 -6.46 1.07
CA VAL A 270 4.48 -5.23 1.82
C VAL A 270 3.96 -3.95 1.17
N ILE A 271 3.34 -4.00 -0.01
CA ILE A 271 3.04 -2.82 -0.83
C ILE A 271 2.10 -1.81 -0.14
N GLN A 272 1.12 -2.30 0.63
CA GLN A 272 0.15 -1.47 1.35
C GLN A 272 0.80 -0.74 2.53
N GLU A 273 1.62 -1.43 3.33
CA GLU A 273 2.35 -0.82 4.43
C GLU A 273 3.42 0.15 3.92
N THR A 274 4.06 -0.17 2.79
CA THR A 274 4.99 0.75 2.12
C THR A 274 4.27 2.04 1.70
N ALA A 275 3.06 1.95 1.13
CA ALA A 275 2.29 3.13 0.74
C ALA A 275 1.93 4.03 1.93
N ARG A 276 1.68 3.45 3.11
CA ARG A 276 1.41 4.19 4.35
C ARG A 276 2.64 4.94 4.87
N ALA A 277 3.85 4.45 4.60
CA ALA A 277 5.10 5.08 5.02
C ALA A 277 5.65 6.07 3.98
N ASP A 278 5.68 5.67 2.71
CA ASP A 278 6.15 6.48 1.58
C ASP A 278 5.40 6.08 0.29
N GLU A 279 4.45 6.93 -0.12
CA GLU A 279 3.66 6.74 -1.34
C GLU A 279 4.53 6.67 -2.60
N LYS A 280 5.63 7.44 -2.66
CA LYS A 280 6.51 7.47 -3.83
C LYS A 280 7.32 6.19 -3.93
N LEU A 281 7.81 5.67 -2.80
CA LEU A 281 8.47 4.36 -2.76
C LEU A 281 7.51 3.25 -3.20
N SER A 282 6.27 3.27 -2.70
CA SER A 282 5.25 2.30 -3.16
C SER A 282 4.97 2.42 -4.65
N GLY A 283 4.87 3.64 -5.19
CA GLY A 283 4.74 3.88 -6.63
C GLY A 283 5.91 3.33 -7.46
N TRP A 284 7.11 3.32 -6.90
CA TRP A 284 8.28 2.69 -7.51
C TRP A 284 8.22 1.17 -7.48
N HIS A 285 7.73 0.58 -6.39
CA HIS A 285 7.45 -0.86 -6.35
C HIS A 285 6.32 -1.26 -7.30
N ASN A 286 5.30 -0.43 -7.50
CA ASN A 286 4.26 -0.70 -8.50
C ASN A 286 4.86 -0.79 -9.93
N LEU A 287 5.92 -0.03 -10.24
CA LEU A 287 6.62 -0.15 -11.52
C LEU A 287 7.26 -1.55 -11.68
N TRP A 288 7.86 -2.06 -10.60
CA TRP A 288 8.48 -3.38 -10.55
C TRP A 288 7.46 -4.52 -10.56
N LEU A 289 6.33 -4.35 -9.86
CA LEU A 289 5.19 -5.27 -9.91
C LEU A 289 4.63 -5.37 -11.33
N GLY A 290 4.43 -4.22 -11.99
CA GLY A 290 4.01 -4.17 -13.40
C GLY A 290 4.95 -4.95 -14.31
N MET A 291 6.27 -4.82 -14.11
CA MET A 291 7.28 -5.56 -14.88
C MET A 291 7.19 -7.07 -14.66
N CYS A 292 6.99 -7.53 -13.42
CA CYS A 292 6.84 -8.95 -13.14
C CYS A 292 5.58 -9.51 -13.80
N LEU A 293 4.46 -8.81 -13.65
CA LEU A 293 3.18 -9.18 -14.27
C LEU A 293 3.28 -9.21 -15.80
N GLU A 294 4.01 -8.27 -16.41
CA GLU A 294 4.27 -8.29 -17.86
C GLU A 294 5.11 -9.52 -18.27
N CYS A 295 6.13 -9.88 -17.49
CA CYS A 295 6.94 -11.10 -17.72
C CYS A 295 6.16 -12.40 -17.47
N GLU A 296 5.16 -12.36 -16.58
CA GLU A 296 4.18 -13.43 -16.33
C GLU A 296 3.04 -13.45 -17.38
N GLU A 297 3.08 -12.58 -18.39
CA GLU A 297 2.05 -12.42 -19.43
C GLU A 297 0.66 -12.01 -18.86
N ASP A 298 0.66 -11.41 -17.68
CA ASP A 298 -0.48 -10.77 -17.07
C ASP A 298 -0.54 -9.27 -17.40
N TYR A 299 -0.80 -8.97 -18.67
CA TYR A 299 -0.78 -7.61 -19.19
C TYR A 299 -1.87 -6.68 -18.61
N GLU A 300 -3.03 -7.21 -18.23
CA GLU A 300 -4.11 -6.41 -17.61
C GLU A 300 -3.67 -5.95 -16.21
N SER A 301 -3.24 -6.87 -15.35
CA SER A 301 -2.75 -6.51 -14.01
C SER A 301 -1.48 -5.67 -14.09
N ALA A 302 -0.58 -5.96 -15.04
CA ALA A 302 0.59 -5.14 -15.30
C ALA A 302 0.18 -3.69 -15.60
N GLN A 303 -0.80 -3.49 -16.48
CA GLN A 303 -1.31 -2.17 -16.83
C GLN A 303 -1.91 -1.42 -15.62
N GLU A 304 -2.60 -2.12 -14.72
CA GLU A 304 -3.09 -1.55 -13.45
C GLU A 304 -1.95 -1.08 -12.56
N GLU A 305 -0.93 -1.93 -12.37
CA GLU A 305 0.25 -1.60 -11.56
C GLU A 305 1.04 -0.43 -12.14
N TYR A 306 1.22 -0.39 -13.46
CA TYR A 306 1.81 0.75 -14.15
C TYR A 306 1.00 2.04 -13.99
N LEU A 307 -0.34 1.95 -14.00
CA LEU A 307 -1.19 3.11 -13.74
C LEU A 307 -1.05 3.60 -12.29
N ARG A 308 -1.00 2.69 -11.31
CA ARG A 308 -0.75 3.00 -9.89
C ARG A 308 0.62 3.68 -9.73
N ALA A 309 1.65 3.15 -10.39
CA ALA A 309 3.00 3.75 -10.42
C ALA A 309 2.94 5.17 -11.01
N TYR A 310 2.25 5.36 -12.14
CA TYR A 310 2.13 6.66 -12.80
C TYR A 310 1.43 7.72 -11.92
N GLN A 311 0.35 7.33 -11.25
CA GLN A 311 -0.40 8.20 -10.33
C GLN A 311 0.49 8.61 -9.14
N ARG A 312 1.11 7.63 -8.48
CA ARG A 312 1.93 7.86 -7.29
C ARG A 312 3.22 8.60 -7.60
N LEU A 313 3.88 8.34 -8.73
CA LEU A 313 5.12 9.02 -9.13
C LEU A 313 4.88 10.36 -9.86
N ALA A 314 3.65 10.89 -9.83
CA ALA A 314 3.27 12.18 -10.39
C ALA A 314 3.70 12.37 -11.86
N LYS A 315 3.53 11.33 -12.69
CA LYS A 315 3.83 11.35 -14.13
C LYS A 315 5.31 11.52 -14.50
N LYS A 316 6.23 11.40 -13.53
CA LYS A 316 7.68 11.56 -13.77
C LYS A 316 8.34 10.34 -14.39
N VAL A 317 7.61 9.23 -14.47
CA VAL A 317 8.02 8.01 -15.16
C VAL A 317 7.10 7.79 -16.34
N ILE A 318 7.70 7.47 -17.49
CA ILE A 318 6.97 6.96 -18.64
C ILE A 318 6.68 5.50 -18.34
N VAL A 319 5.41 5.18 -18.13
CA VAL A 319 4.95 3.80 -18.01
C VAL A 319 4.31 3.37 -19.33
N PRO A 320 4.36 2.07 -19.68
CA PRO A 320 3.59 1.55 -20.80
C PRO A 320 2.10 1.91 -20.63
N ARG A 321 1.52 2.57 -21.65
CA ARG A 321 0.10 2.98 -21.65
C ARG A 321 -0.84 1.92 -22.20
N THR A 322 -0.28 1.02 -22.99
CA THR A 322 -0.95 -0.14 -23.56
C THR A 322 0.08 -1.25 -23.55
N ILE A 323 -0.09 -2.21 -22.65
CA ILE A 323 0.65 -3.46 -22.72
C ILE A 323 -0.29 -4.45 -23.38
N SER A 324 0.04 -4.76 -24.62
CA SER A 324 -0.53 -5.89 -25.34
C SER A 324 0.64 -6.84 -25.49
N GLY A 325 0.53 -8.06 -24.97
CA GLY A 325 1.43 -9.13 -25.40
C GLY A 325 1.48 -9.13 -26.92
N GLY A 326 2.64 -9.43 -27.49
CA GLY A 326 2.84 -9.46 -28.93
C GLY A 326 1.85 -10.39 -29.63
N SER A 327 0.66 -9.88 -29.91
CA SER A 327 -0.33 -10.39 -30.83
C SER A 327 -0.56 -9.26 -31.85
N HIS A 328 0.51 -8.90 -32.55
CA HIS A 328 0.36 -8.72 -33.99
C HIS A 328 -0.04 -10.10 -34.52
N ASP A 329 -1.20 -10.19 -35.17
CA ASP A 329 -1.94 -11.44 -35.47
C ASP A 329 -2.61 -12.15 -34.28
N ALA A 330 -3.62 -11.49 -33.74
CA ALA A 330 -4.90 -12.17 -33.69
C ALA A 330 -5.98 -11.15 -34.07
N THR A 331 -6.59 -11.32 -35.23
CA THR A 331 -8.04 -11.53 -35.22
C THR A 331 -8.34 -12.49 -34.07
N ALA A 332 -8.47 -11.96 -32.85
CA ALA A 332 -9.15 -12.66 -31.80
C ALA A 332 -10.58 -12.70 -32.30
N THR A 333 -10.85 -13.75 -33.07
CA THR A 333 -12.14 -14.40 -33.09
C THR A 333 -12.70 -14.25 -31.70
N VAL A 334 -13.69 -13.36 -31.57
CA VAL A 334 -14.68 -13.35 -30.50
C VAL A 334 -15.03 -14.82 -30.33
N THR A 335 -14.41 -15.48 -29.36
CA THR A 335 -14.60 -16.91 -29.21
C THR A 335 -16.01 -17.03 -28.66
N ALA A 336 -16.87 -17.66 -29.44
CA ALA A 336 -18.29 -17.88 -29.18
C ALA A 336 -18.49 -18.48 -27.78
N GLY A 337 -18.81 -17.63 -26.81
CA GLY A 337 -19.26 -18.02 -25.49
C GLY A 337 -20.58 -17.32 -25.18
N THR A 338 -21.45 -18.00 -24.45
CA THR A 338 -22.79 -17.47 -24.08
C THR A 338 -22.65 -16.21 -23.21
N ASP A 339 -23.70 -15.40 -23.15
CA ASP A 339 -23.75 -14.20 -22.29
C ASP A 339 -23.47 -14.55 -20.83
N PHE A 340 -23.92 -15.73 -20.40
CA PHE A 340 -23.64 -16.25 -19.07
C PHE A 340 -22.15 -16.50 -18.83
N GLU A 341 -21.48 -17.20 -19.77
CA GLU A 341 -20.03 -17.44 -19.69
C GLU A 341 -19.25 -16.13 -19.62
N ARG A 342 -19.64 -15.13 -20.41
CA ARG A 342 -19.03 -13.80 -20.39
C ARG A 342 -19.17 -13.14 -19.01
N GLN A 343 -20.35 -13.19 -18.39
CA GLN A 343 -20.57 -12.62 -17.06
C GLN A 343 -19.72 -13.33 -15.99
N ILE A 344 -19.63 -14.67 -16.03
CA ILE A 344 -18.84 -15.42 -15.06
C ILE A 344 -17.33 -15.20 -15.26
N ASP A 345 -16.84 -15.18 -16.50
CA ASP A 345 -15.44 -14.88 -16.80
C ASP A 345 -15.05 -13.46 -16.36
N LEU A 346 -15.94 -12.46 -16.50
CA LEU A 346 -15.72 -11.09 -16.02
C LEU A 346 -15.54 -10.98 -14.49
N ILE A 347 -15.94 -12.01 -13.75
CA ILE A 347 -15.83 -12.08 -12.29
C ILE A 347 -14.71 -13.05 -11.92
N ALA A 348 -14.88 -14.35 -12.20
CA ALA A 348 -13.95 -15.40 -11.80
C ALA A 348 -12.61 -15.32 -12.55
N GLY A 349 -12.63 -14.86 -13.80
CA GLY A 349 -11.46 -14.69 -14.66
C GLY A 349 -10.59 -13.48 -14.33
N ARG A 350 -11.04 -12.56 -13.45
CA ARG A 350 -10.27 -11.38 -13.01
C ARG A 350 -8.92 -11.81 -12.42
N LYS A 351 -7.82 -11.33 -12.96
CA LYS A 351 -6.50 -11.79 -12.51
C LYS A 351 -6.11 -11.21 -11.14
N SER A 352 -6.39 -9.92 -10.88
CA SER A 352 -6.12 -9.29 -9.58
C SER A 352 -7.07 -9.76 -8.45
N PRO A 353 -6.55 -10.03 -7.23
CA PRO A 353 -7.37 -10.34 -6.06
C PRO A 353 -8.35 -9.21 -5.71
N GLU A 354 -7.91 -7.95 -5.75
CA GLU A 354 -8.77 -6.80 -5.42
C GLU A 354 -9.86 -6.58 -6.47
N GLY A 355 -9.54 -6.78 -7.76
CA GLY A 355 -10.51 -6.68 -8.86
C GLY A 355 -11.59 -7.75 -8.75
N TYR A 356 -11.19 -9.00 -8.46
CA TYR A 356 -12.12 -10.07 -8.12
C TYR A 356 -13.01 -9.69 -6.93
N GLN A 357 -12.41 -9.32 -5.79
CA GLN A 357 -13.16 -9.00 -4.57
C GLN A 357 -14.16 -7.85 -4.79
N LYS A 358 -13.75 -6.77 -5.47
CA LYS A 358 -14.62 -5.64 -5.77
C LYS A 358 -15.79 -6.01 -6.67
N THR A 359 -15.53 -6.76 -7.74
CA THR A 359 -16.56 -7.15 -8.71
C THR A 359 -17.51 -8.18 -8.11
N PHE A 360 -16.97 -9.14 -7.35
CA PHE A 360 -17.74 -10.14 -6.67
C PHE A 360 -18.59 -9.56 -5.53
N GLN A 361 -18.07 -8.57 -4.81
CA GLN A 361 -18.84 -7.82 -3.81
C GLN A 361 -19.98 -7.03 -4.47
N ARG A 362 -19.76 -6.43 -5.65
CA ARG A 362 -20.82 -5.77 -6.41
C ARG A 362 -21.93 -6.75 -6.80
N LEU A 363 -21.58 -7.95 -7.28
CA LEU A 363 -22.55 -9.02 -7.52
C LEU A 363 -23.35 -9.29 -6.24
N ARG A 364 -22.67 -9.64 -5.14
CA ARG A 364 -23.32 -9.95 -3.85
C ARG A 364 -24.29 -8.86 -3.40
N THR A 365 -23.88 -7.59 -3.46
CA THR A 365 -24.73 -6.46 -3.09
C THR A 365 -25.94 -6.32 -4.02
N SER A 366 -25.76 -6.48 -5.33
CA SER A 366 -26.87 -6.34 -6.30
C SER A 366 -27.94 -7.43 -6.17
N VAL A 367 -27.61 -8.63 -5.68
CA VAL A 367 -28.56 -9.74 -5.49
C VAL A 367 -28.96 -9.98 -4.02
N ALA A 368 -28.46 -9.16 -3.09
CA ALA A 368 -28.76 -9.31 -1.66
C ALA A 368 -30.25 -9.10 -1.35
N GLY A 369 -30.90 -8.19 -2.08
CA GLY A 369 -32.29 -7.79 -1.85
C GLY A 369 -33.31 -8.93 -1.95
N ILE A 370 -33.00 -10.05 -2.62
CA ILE A 370 -33.92 -11.19 -2.86
C ILE A 370 -34.59 -11.69 -1.58
N ASP A 371 -33.83 -11.88 -0.51
CA ASP A 371 -34.33 -12.42 0.76
C ASP A 371 -34.06 -11.52 1.98
N GLU A 372 -33.35 -10.41 1.81
CA GLU A 372 -33.02 -9.46 2.87
C GLU A 372 -34.28 -8.90 3.56
N GLN A 373 -34.27 -8.92 4.90
CA GLN A 373 -35.44 -8.51 5.70
C GLN A 373 -35.73 -7.01 5.62
N SER A 374 -34.71 -6.18 5.42
CA SER A 374 -34.79 -4.72 5.28
C SER A 374 -35.18 -4.26 3.87
N ALA A 375 -35.12 -5.13 2.86
CA ALA A 375 -35.34 -4.74 1.48
C ALA A 375 -36.80 -4.29 1.22
N SER A 376 -36.93 -3.21 0.45
CA SER A 376 -38.20 -2.76 -0.13
C SER A 376 -38.63 -3.67 -1.29
N ILE A 377 -39.89 -3.56 -1.72
CA ILE A 377 -40.43 -4.33 -2.85
C ILE A 377 -39.61 -4.04 -4.12
N THR A 378 -39.37 -2.76 -4.43
CA THR A 378 -38.53 -2.34 -5.56
C THR A 378 -37.11 -2.90 -5.50
N GLN A 379 -36.51 -2.98 -4.31
CA GLN A 379 -35.17 -3.57 -4.12
C GLN A 379 -35.17 -5.09 -4.33
N GLN A 380 -36.26 -5.77 -3.99
CA GLN A 380 -36.42 -7.21 -4.24
C GLN A 380 -36.58 -7.51 -5.73
N GLU A 381 -37.41 -6.75 -6.43
CA GLU A 381 -37.58 -6.87 -7.88
C GLU A 381 -36.26 -6.59 -8.61
N GLU A 382 -35.55 -5.53 -8.24
CA GLU A 382 -34.24 -5.22 -8.81
C GLU A 382 -33.21 -6.32 -8.56
N ALA A 383 -33.24 -6.95 -7.38
CA ALA A 383 -32.32 -8.05 -7.06
C ALA A 383 -32.62 -9.32 -7.86
N VAL A 384 -33.89 -9.60 -8.15
CA VAL A 384 -34.29 -10.70 -9.05
C VAL A 384 -33.93 -10.37 -10.50
N ARG A 385 -34.12 -9.13 -10.95
CA ARG A 385 -33.67 -8.67 -12.28
C ARG A 385 -32.15 -8.81 -12.44
N ALA A 386 -31.38 -8.33 -11.47
CA ALA A 386 -29.93 -8.44 -11.47
C ALA A 386 -29.47 -9.91 -11.49
N LEU A 387 -30.16 -10.82 -10.78
CA LEU A 387 -29.85 -12.25 -10.83
C LEU A 387 -30.01 -12.80 -12.26
N GLY A 388 -31.08 -12.44 -12.97
CA GLY A 388 -31.28 -12.85 -14.37
C GLY A 388 -30.16 -12.37 -15.30
N GLU A 389 -29.69 -11.14 -15.10
CA GLU A 389 -28.58 -10.54 -15.85
C GLU A 389 -27.26 -11.31 -15.61
N TYR A 390 -26.92 -11.64 -14.36
CA TYR A 390 -25.72 -12.44 -14.08
C TYR A 390 -25.81 -13.88 -14.59
N LEU A 391 -27.02 -14.39 -14.81
CA LEU A 391 -27.27 -15.69 -15.43
C LEU A 391 -27.24 -15.64 -16.96
N GLY A 392 -26.98 -14.46 -17.55
CA GLY A 392 -26.84 -14.27 -18.99
C GLY A 392 -28.16 -14.09 -19.73
N PHE A 393 -29.28 -13.83 -19.04
CA PHE A 393 -30.57 -13.53 -19.67
C PHE A 393 -30.74 -12.03 -19.89
N ALA A 394 -31.49 -11.66 -20.95
CA ALA A 394 -32.03 -10.32 -21.07
C ALA A 394 -33.10 -10.14 -19.97
N SER A 395 -32.77 -9.37 -18.94
CA SER A 395 -33.60 -9.21 -17.74
C SER A 395 -34.04 -7.76 -17.51
N THR A 396 -35.36 -7.53 -17.49
CA THR A 396 -35.99 -6.21 -17.38
C THR A 396 -37.05 -6.17 -16.28
N ARG A 397 -37.53 -4.96 -15.94
CA ARG A 397 -38.67 -4.72 -15.04
C ARG A 397 -39.80 -3.95 -15.75
N PRO A 398 -40.61 -4.60 -16.61
CA PRO A 398 -41.62 -3.94 -17.44
C PRO A 398 -42.60 -3.01 -16.69
N ASP A 399 -43.13 -3.42 -15.54
CA ASP A 399 -44.05 -2.55 -14.77
C ASP A 399 -43.37 -1.24 -14.32
N ASN A 400 -42.08 -1.31 -13.98
CA ASN A 400 -41.29 -0.17 -13.54
C ASN A 400 -40.77 0.69 -14.71
N GLU A 401 -40.44 0.07 -15.85
CA GLU A 401 -39.84 0.72 -17.02
C GLU A 401 -40.90 1.33 -17.96
N ASP A 402 -41.97 0.58 -18.22
CA ASP A 402 -43.01 0.90 -19.22
C ASP A 402 -44.40 1.14 -18.60
N GLY A 403 -44.55 0.94 -17.28
CA GLY A 403 -45.83 1.10 -16.58
C GLY A 403 -46.83 -0.03 -16.84
N THR A 404 -46.39 -1.15 -17.41
CA THR A 404 -47.22 -2.31 -17.72
C THR A 404 -46.37 -3.57 -17.90
N GLY A 405 -46.94 -4.74 -17.58
CA GLY A 405 -46.28 -6.04 -17.68
C GLY A 405 -45.84 -6.58 -16.32
N PRO A 406 -45.09 -7.70 -16.30
CA PRO A 406 -44.66 -8.33 -15.05
C PRO A 406 -43.64 -7.48 -14.25
N ASP A 407 -43.52 -7.76 -12.95
CA ASP A 407 -42.56 -7.09 -12.07
C ASP A 407 -41.10 -7.32 -12.53
N VAL A 408 -40.79 -8.55 -12.95
CA VAL A 408 -39.50 -8.93 -13.56
C VAL A 408 -39.74 -9.89 -14.71
N PHE A 409 -38.98 -9.72 -15.80
CA PHE A 409 -39.07 -10.56 -16.99
C PHE A 409 -37.67 -10.99 -17.45
N TRP A 410 -37.48 -12.30 -17.69
CA TRP A 410 -36.23 -12.88 -18.18
C TRP A 410 -36.47 -13.49 -19.56
N VAL A 411 -35.57 -13.19 -20.50
CA VAL A 411 -35.58 -13.72 -21.86
C VAL A 411 -34.23 -14.35 -22.18
N ASP A 412 -34.27 -15.58 -22.67
CA ASP A 412 -33.17 -16.26 -23.31
C ASP A 412 -33.34 -16.12 -24.83
N GLU A 413 -32.62 -15.15 -25.40
CA GLU A 413 -32.69 -14.80 -26.83
C GLU A 413 -32.17 -15.95 -27.72
N ASP A 414 -31.24 -16.76 -27.24
CA ASP A 414 -30.68 -17.86 -28.02
C ASP A 414 -31.69 -19.00 -28.20
N THR A 415 -32.44 -19.31 -27.14
CA THR A 415 -33.45 -20.39 -27.16
C THR A 415 -34.86 -19.89 -27.42
N GLN A 416 -35.06 -18.58 -27.54
CA GLN A 416 -36.36 -17.90 -27.68
C GLN A 416 -37.34 -18.35 -26.59
N LYS A 417 -36.87 -18.37 -25.34
CA LYS A 417 -37.67 -18.75 -24.15
C LYS A 417 -37.73 -17.60 -23.18
N CYS A 418 -38.82 -17.50 -22.43
CA CYS A 418 -38.97 -16.46 -21.44
C CYS A 418 -39.63 -16.95 -20.15
N LEU A 419 -39.42 -16.20 -19.06
CA LEU A 419 -39.94 -16.49 -17.74
C LEU A 419 -40.34 -15.17 -17.07
N ALA A 420 -41.58 -15.07 -16.61
CA ALA A 420 -42.11 -13.88 -15.95
C ALA A 420 -42.22 -14.08 -14.44
N PHE A 421 -42.07 -13.01 -13.67
CA PHE A 421 -42.16 -13.03 -12.21
C PHE A 421 -43.10 -11.95 -11.69
N GLU A 422 -43.87 -12.32 -10.65
CA GLU A 422 -44.74 -11.46 -9.87
C GLU A 422 -44.33 -11.57 -8.38
N LEU A 423 -43.76 -10.52 -7.81
CA LEU A 423 -43.21 -10.52 -6.46
C LEU A 423 -44.28 -10.12 -5.42
N LYS A 424 -44.87 -11.12 -4.75
CA LYS A 424 -45.81 -10.91 -3.63
C LYS A 424 -45.11 -10.95 -2.26
N THR A 425 -43.95 -10.30 -2.16
CA THR A 425 -43.03 -10.34 -1.01
C THR A 425 -43.40 -9.40 0.16
N GLY A 426 -44.31 -8.44 -0.05
CA GLY A 426 -44.76 -7.47 0.95
C GLY A 426 -45.70 -7.99 2.05
N LYS A 427 -46.18 -9.24 1.96
CA LYS A 427 -47.15 -9.82 2.92
C LYS A 427 -46.47 -10.30 4.23
N LYS A 428 -45.62 -9.47 4.86
CA LYS A 428 -44.75 -9.81 6.02
C LYS A 428 -45.45 -10.27 7.33
N LYS A 429 -46.77 -10.47 7.38
CA LYS A 429 -47.49 -10.75 8.65
C LYS A 429 -48.71 -11.68 8.58
N LYS A 430 -48.87 -12.52 7.55
CA LYS A 430 -49.95 -13.52 7.56
C LYS A 430 -49.36 -14.91 7.31
N GLU A 431 -49.45 -15.80 8.30
CA GLU A 431 -49.03 -17.21 8.22
C GLU A 431 -49.77 -18.03 7.15
N ASN A 432 -50.68 -17.42 6.39
CA ASN A 432 -51.36 -18.04 5.26
C ASN A 432 -51.93 -16.93 4.34
N PRO A 433 -51.14 -16.37 3.41
CA PRO A 433 -51.65 -15.33 2.51
C PRO A 433 -52.74 -15.86 1.59
N ILE A 434 -53.76 -15.05 1.37
CA ILE A 434 -54.75 -15.30 0.31
C ILE A 434 -54.27 -14.57 -0.95
N TYR A 435 -54.23 -15.29 -2.06
CA TYR A 435 -54.06 -14.73 -3.41
C TYR A 435 -55.44 -14.42 -3.95
N TYR A 436 -55.77 -13.13 -3.99
CA TYR A 436 -57.11 -12.66 -4.32
C TYR A 436 -57.36 -12.67 -5.83
N LYS A 437 -58.64 -12.59 -6.23
CA LYS A 437 -59.05 -12.51 -7.65
C LYS A 437 -58.22 -11.47 -8.43
N LYS A 438 -58.02 -10.27 -7.87
CA LYS A 438 -57.20 -9.20 -8.46
C LYS A 438 -55.74 -9.59 -8.71
N ASP A 439 -55.15 -10.41 -7.83
CA ASP A 439 -53.75 -10.83 -7.96
C ASP A 439 -53.61 -11.81 -9.13
N ILE A 440 -54.67 -12.60 -9.40
CA ILE A 440 -54.73 -13.55 -10.51
C ILE A 440 -55.12 -12.86 -11.82
N GLU A 441 -56.03 -11.89 -11.79
CA GLU A 441 -56.36 -11.05 -12.95
C GLU A 441 -55.12 -10.31 -13.46
N GLN A 442 -54.36 -9.68 -12.56
CA GLN A 442 -53.07 -9.07 -12.88
C GLN A 442 -52.11 -10.07 -13.55
N GLY A 443 -52.05 -11.31 -13.07
CA GLY A 443 -51.21 -12.35 -13.69
C GLY A 443 -51.67 -12.75 -15.09
N HIS A 444 -52.98 -12.74 -15.37
CA HIS A 444 -53.48 -13.00 -16.72
C HIS A 444 -53.09 -11.86 -17.66
N ASP A 445 -53.18 -10.62 -17.18
CA ASP A 445 -52.73 -9.44 -17.93
C ASP A 445 -51.22 -9.52 -18.23
N HIS A 446 -50.41 -9.99 -17.28
CA HIS A 446 -48.97 -10.17 -17.48
C HIS A 446 -48.67 -11.28 -18.51
N LEU A 447 -49.38 -12.40 -18.47
CA LEU A 447 -49.24 -13.45 -19.48
C LEU A 447 -49.64 -12.96 -20.88
N GLU A 448 -50.68 -12.14 -20.97
CA GLU A 448 -51.11 -11.56 -22.23
C GLU A 448 -50.11 -10.54 -22.75
N TRP A 449 -49.55 -9.70 -21.87
CA TRP A 449 -48.45 -8.79 -22.20
C TRP A 449 -47.25 -9.55 -22.78
N VAL A 450 -46.86 -10.69 -22.21
CA VAL A 450 -45.78 -11.52 -22.73
C VAL A 450 -46.10 -12.03 -24.15
N ARG A 451 -47.32 -12.50 -24.40
CA ARG A 451 -47.73 -12.98 -25.73
C ARG A 451 -47.73 -11.88 -26.79
N GLN A 452 -48.09 -10.66 -26.43
CA GLN A 452 -48.14 -9.53 -27.35
C GLN A 452 -46.75 -8.98 -27.69
N ASN A 453 -45.88 -8.85 -26.68
CA ASN A 453 -44.55 -8.26 -26.85
C ASN A 453 -43.50 -9.28 -27.34
N TYR A 454 -43.69 -10.57 -27.00
CA TYR A 454 -42.75 -11.64 -27.35
C TYR A 454 -43.47 -12.83 -28.03
N PRO A 455 -44.15 -12.62 -29.18
CA PRO A 455 -45.03 -13.62 -29.80
C PRO A 455 -44.30 -14.88 -30.32
N ASN A 456 -42.99 -14.77 -30.57
CA ASN A 456 -42.15 -15.87 -31.04
C ASN A 456 -41.43 -16.60 -29.90
N HIS A 457 -41.63 -16.19 -28.64
CA HIS A 457 -40.96 -16.79 -27.49
C HIS A 457 -41.86 -17.80 -26.78
N LEU A 458 -41.29 -18.92 -26.35
CA LEU A 458 -41.98 -19.87 -25.48
C LEU A 458 -41.96 -19.35 -24.05
N CYS A 459 -43.13 -18.89 -23.57
CA CYS A 459 -43.32 -18.57 -22.16
C CYS A 459 -43.29 -19.84 -21.32
N LEU A 460 -42.27 -19.96 -20.48
CA LEU A 460 -42.15 -21.06 -19.53
C LEU A 460 -43.13 -20.87 -18.37
N GLY A 461 -43.61 -19.67 -18.08
CA GLY A 461 -44.70 -19.42 -17.15
C GLY A 461 -44.55 -18.11 -16.39
N LEU A 462 -45.55 -17.82 -15.55
CA LEU A 462 -45.55 -16.71 -14.60
C LEU A 462 -45.34 -17.24 -13.18
N ILE A 463 -44.28 -16.79 -12.52
CA ILE A 463 -43.88 -17.22 -11.19
C ILE A 463 -44.25 -16.18 -10.15
N TYR A 464 -45.22 -16.50 -9.30
CA TYR A 464 -45.47 -15.73 -8.08
C TYR A 464 -44.36 -16.04 -7.08
N VAL A 465 -43.61 -15.03 -6.66
CA VAL A 465 -42.59 -15.14 -5.61
C VAL A 465 -43.20 -14.67 -4.29
N GLY A 466 -43.59 -15.61 -3.43
CA GLY A 466 -44.33 -15.31 -2.21
C GLY A 466 -44.54 -16.53 -1.32
N LEU A 467 -45.03 -16.30 -0.09
CA LEU A 467 -45.28 -17.37 0.88
C LEU A 467 -46.38 -18.33 0.37
N ASN A 468 -46.26 -19.60 0.73
CA ASN A 468 -47.30 -20.60 0.48
C ASN A 468 -48.61 -20.19 1.15
N GLY A 469 -49.73 -20.32 0.45
CA GLY A 469 -51.02 -19.80 0.91
C GLY A 469 -52.22 -20.44 0.23
N LYS A 470 -53.37 -19.77 0.36
CA LYS A 470 -54.64 -20.16 -0.28
C LYS A 470 -54.97 -19.24 -1.45
N ARG A 471 -55.79 -19.72 -2.39
CA ARG A 471 -56.39 -18.87 -3.42
C ARG A 471 -57.83 -18.50 -3.07
N ASP A 472 -58.25 -17.30 -3.43
CA ASP A 472 -59.64 -16.88 -3.28
C ASP A 472 -60.58 -17.77 -4.11
N LYS A 473 -61.79 -18.03 -3.60
CA LYS A 473 -62.80 -18.86 -4.28
C LYS A 473 -63.21 -18.31 -5.64
N ALA A 474 -63.18 -17.00 -5.82
CA ALA A 474 -63.47 -16.33 -7.08
C ALA A 474 -62.25 -16.25 -8.03
N ALA A 475 -61.08 -16.72 -7.59
CA ALA A 475 -59.85 -16.66 -8.37
C ALA A 475 -59.62 -17.94 -9.20
N ASN A 476 -59.36 -17.76 -10.49
CA ASN A 476 -59.16 -18.83 -11.47
C ASN A 476 -57.78 -18.71 -12.14
N PRO A 477 -56.71 -19.26 -11.53
CA PRO A 477 -55.36 -19.18 -12.10
C PRO A 477 -55.23 -19.96 -13.41
N SER A 478 -54.37 -19.46 -14.31
CA SER A 478 -53.95 -20.17 -15.53
C SER A 478 -53.08 -21.39 -15.19
N PRO A 479 -53.04 -22.44 -16.03
CA PRO A 479 -52.05 -23.53 -15.90
C PRO A 479 -50.58 -23.05 -16.06
N GLU A 480 -50.38 -21.84 -16.57
CA GLU A 480 -49.06 -21.21 -16.72
C GLU A 480 -48.60 -20.44 -15.45
N MET A 481 -49.43 -20.39 -14.40
CA MET A 481 -49.13 -19.68 -13.16
C MET A 481 -48.65 -20.62 -12.06
N TYR A 482 -47.49 -20.30 -11.48
CA TYR A 482 -46.84 -21.09 -10.43
C TYR A 482 -46.46 -20.23 -9.23
N LEU A 483 -46.23 -20.87 -8.09
CA LEU A 483 -45.82 -20.23 -6.84
C LEU A 483 -44.50 -20.84 -6.36
N CYS A 484 -43.56 -19.99 -5.96
CA CYS A 484 -42.42 -20.37 -5.15
C CYS A 484 -42.16 -19.37 -4.03
N ASP A 485 -41.60 -19.86 -2.92
CA ASP A 485 -41.09 -18.99 -1.88
C ASP A 485 -39.81 -18.27 -2.34
N LYS A 486 -39.56 -17.06 -1.81
CA LYS A 486 -38.34 -16.30 -2.11
C LYS A 486 -37.05 -17.06 -1.78
N SER A 487 -37.09 -18.00 -0.83
CA SER A 487 -35.96 -18.88 -0.50
C SER A 487 -35.51 -19.75 -1.68
N VAL A 488 -36.41 -20.08 -2.62
CA VAL A 488 -36.07 -20.86 -3.81
C VAL A 488 -35.21 -20.03 -4.77
N VAL A 489 -35.59 -18.77 -4.99
CA VAL A 489 -34.81 -17.83 -5.81
C VAL A 489 -33.47 -17.50 -5.13
N ALA A 490 -33.49 -17.31 -3.80
CA ALA A 490 -32.29 -17.14 -3.01
C ALA A 490 -31.35 -18.36 -3.08
N ALA A 491 -31.88 -19.58 -3.17
CA ALA A 491 -31.08 -20.78 -3.34
C ALA A 491 -30.33 -20.78 -4.69
N ILE A 492 -30.97 -20.33 -5.78
CA ILE A 492 -30.32 -20.17 -7.10
C ILE A 492 -29.17 -19.16 -7.01
N ARG A 493 -29.42 -18.00 -6.39
CA ARG A 493 -28.39 -17.00 -6.11
C ARG A 493 -27.21 -17.60 -5.32
N ASN A 494 -27.50 -18.32 -4.24
CA ASN A 494 -26.46 -18.89 -3.37
C ASN A 494 -25.63 -19.94 -4.12
N GLN A 495 -26.27 -20.76 -4.96
CA GLN A 495 -25.57 -21.71 -5.85
C GLN A 495 -24.64 -20.98 -6.82
N LEU A 496 -25.09 -19.86 -7.41
CA LEU A 496 -24.29 -19.06 -8.33
C LEU A 496 -23.05 -18.46 -7.63
N ILE A 497 -23.25 -17.86 -6.46
CA ILE A 497 -22.17 -17.28 -5.65
C ILE A 497 -21.15 -18.35 -5.27
N SER A 498 -21.60 -19.50 -4.77
CA SER A 498 -20.72 -20.62 -4.42
C SER A 498 -19.96 -21.13 -5.63
N GLY A 499 -20.63 -21.28 -6.78
CA GLY A 499 -19.99 -21.71 -8.02
C GLY A 499 -18.88 -20.76 -8.47
N ILE A 500 -19.09 -19.45 -8.35
CA ILE A 500 -18.06 -18.45 -8.66
C ILE A 500 -16.87 -18.57 -7.70
N GLU A 501 -17.09 -18.81 -6.40
CA GLU A 501 -16.02 -19.03 -5.42
C GLU A 501 -15.23 -20.31 -5.71
N ASP A 502 -15.92 -21.40 -6.04
CA ASP A 502 -15.30 -22.66 -6.43
C ASP A 502 -14.45 -22.49 -7.70
N LEU A 503 -14.99 -21.82 -8.72
CA LEU A 503 -14.24 -21.46 -9.93
C LEU A 503 -13.03 -20.58 -9.63
N ARG A 504 -13.13 -19.69 -8.63
CA ARG A 504 -12.01 -18.83 -8.23
C ARG A 504 -10.87 -19.62 -7.59
N ALA A 505 -11.20 -20.66 -6.82
CA ALA A 505 -10.21 -21.54 -6.17
C ALA A 505 -9.40 -22.39 -7.19
N ILE A 506 -9.92 -22.59 -8.40
CA ILE A 506 -9.24 -23.32 -9.48
C ILE A 506 -8.07 -22.48 -10.02
N PRO A 507 -6.90 -23.09 -10.34
CA PRO A 507 -5.77 -22.38 -10.94
C PRO A 507 -6.14 -21.61 -12.22
N PRO A 508 -5.57 -20.41 -12.45
CA PRO A 508 -5.91 -19.56 -13.60
C PRO A 508 -5.82 -20.27 -14.96
N THR A 509 -4.84 -21.16 -15.13
CA THR A 509 -4.60 -21.91 -16.37
C THR A 509 -5.72 -22.89 -16.72
N GLN A 510 -6.49 -23.37 -15.73
CA GLN A 510 -7.60 -24.32 -15.94
C GLN A 510 -8.98 -23.65 -15.82
N ARG A 511 -9.04 -22.45 -15.23
CA ARG A 511 -10.29 -21.78 -14.87
C ARG A 511 -11.23 -21.56 -16.05
N ARG A 512 -10.72 -21.11 -17.19
CA ARG A 512 -11.56 -20.82 -18.37
C ARG A 512 -12.33 -22.06 -18.85
N SER A 513 -11.66 -23.22 -18.90
CA SER A 513 -12.33 -24.48 -19.29
C SER A 513 -13.42 -24.89 -18.30
N LYS A 514 -13.21 -24.60 -17.01
CA LYS A 514 -14.16 -24.89 -15.94
C LYS A 514 -15.33 -23.91 -15.91
N VAL A 515 -15.12 -22.66 -16.30
CA VAL A 515 -16.22 -21.69 -16.51
C VAL A 515 -17.15 -22.16 -17.62
N THR A 516 -16.61 -22.63 -18.75
CA THR A 516 -17.43 -23.20 -19.84
C THR A 516 -18.21 -24.43 -19.38
N GLU A 517 -17.58 -25.37 -18.67
CA GLU A 517 -18.25 -26.55 -18.10
C GLU A 517 -19.40 -26.13 -17.17
N PHE A 518 -19.11 -25.26 -16.20
CA PHE A 518 -20.09 -24.72 -15.25
C PHE A 518 -21.28 -24.08 -15.96
N CYS A 519 -21.05 -23.20 -16.95
CA CYS A 519 -22.13 -22.46 -17.63
C CYS A 519 -22.95 -23.33 -18.61
N SER A 520 -22.42 -24.49 -19.00
CA SER A 520 -23.10 -25.44 -19.88
C SER A 520 -24.12 -26.32 -19.13
N GLU A 521 -24.05 -26.39 -17.80
CA GLU A 521 -24.93 -27.25 -17.01
C GLU A 521 -26.40 -26.83 -17.16
N LEU A 522 -27.29 -27.83 -17.31
CA LEU A 522 -28.72 -27.61 -17.51
C LEU A 522 -29.36 -26.74 -16.43
N GLN A 523 -28.82 -26.78 -15.20
CA GLN A 523 -29.37 -26.04 -14.07
C GLN A 523 -29.25 -24.52 -14.20
N TRP A 524 -28.42 -24.02 -15.11
CA TRP A 524 -28.26 -22.60 -15.41
C TRP A 524 -29.01 -22.16 -16.67
N LYS A 525 -29.54 -23.10 -17.44
CA LYS A 525 -30.43 -22.79 -18.57
C LYS A 525 -31.81 -22.38 -18.06
N LEU A 526 -32.53 -21.56 -18.82
CA LEU A 526 -33.79 -20.97 -18.38
C LEU A 526 -34.83 -22.05 -18.01
N GLU A 527 -34.84 -23.20 -18.67
CA GLU A 527 -35.71 -24.35 -18.36
C GLU A 527 -35.31 -25.06 -17.07
N GLY A 528 -34.01 -25.19 -16.82
CA GLY A 528 -33.50 -25.74 -15.56
C GLY A 528 -33.91 -24.86 -14.38
N ILE A 529 -33.78 -23.54 -14.53
CA ILE A 529 -34.27 -22.56 -13.56
C ILE A 529 -35.79 -22.64 -13.41
N ALA A 530 -36.53 -22.63 -14.52
CA ALA A 530 -37.99 -22.73 -14.51
C ALA A 530 -38.46 -24.00 -13.77
N SER A 531 -37.77 -25.13 -13.95
CA SER A 531 -38.09 -26.36 -13.23
C SER A 531 -37.91 -26.24 -11.71
N LYS A 532 -36.92 -25.45 -11.25
CA LYS A 532 -36.68 -25.19 -9.82
C LYS A 532 -37.73 -24.25 -9.22
N VAL A 533 -38.13 -23.19 -9.96
CA VAL A 533 -39.07 -22.18 -9.45
C VAL A 533 -40.54 -22.54 -9.63
N LYS A 534 -40.89 -23.51 -10.48
CA LYS A 534 -42.25 -24.05 -10.61
C LYS A 534 -42.60 -25.04 -9.50
N VAL A 535 -42.57 -24.58 -8.25
CA VAL A 535 -42.74 -25.46 -7.08
C VAL A 535 -44.19 -25.94 -6.92
N LYS A 536 -45.16 -25.03 -7.03
CA LYS A 536 -46.59 -25.37 -6.91
C LYS A 536 -47.41 -24.66 -7.97
N SER A 537 -48.30 -25.37 -8.65
CA SER A 537 -49.28 -24.73 -9.55
C SER A 537 -50.26 -23.89 -8.73
N MET A 538 -50.53 -22.65 -9.16
CA MET A 538 -51.51 -21.78 -8.50
C MET A 538 -52.93 -22.41 -8.49
N GLN A 539 -53.25 -23.26 -9.47
CA GLN A 539 -54.53 -23.98 -9.53
C GLN A 539 -54.69 -25.03 -8.43
N SER A 540 -53.56 -25.56 -7.93
CA SER A 540 -53.50 -26.57 -6.87
C SER A 540 -53.51 -25.98 -5.45
N LEU A 541 -53.57 -24.65 -5.32
CA LEU A 541 -53.73 -24.03 -4.01
C LEU A 541 -55.11 -24.31 -3.43
N ASP A 542 -55.16 -24.55 -2.12
CA ASP A 542 -56.41 -24.70 -1.39
C ASP A 542 -57.25 -23.43 -1.55
N VAL A 543 -58.56 -23.61 -1.68
CA VAL A 543 -59.50 -22.50 -1.77
C VAL A 543 -59.73 -21.91 -0.37
N SER A 544 -59.65 -20.59 -0.25
CA SER A 544 -60.02 -19.90 1.00
C SER A 544 -61.51 -20.10 1.26
N SER A 545 -61.84 -20.41 2.52
CA SER A 545 -63.22 -20.60 3.02
C SER A 545 -64.09 -19.39 2.77
#